data_AF-A0A1Y1WNM1-F1
#
_entry.id   AF-A0A1Y1WNM1-F1
#
_cell.length_a   1.000
_cell.length_b   1.000
_cell.length_c   1.000
_cell.angle_alpha   90.00
_cell.angle_beta   90.00
_cell.angle_gamma   90.00
#
_symmetry.space_group_name_H-M   'P 1'
#
loop_
_entity.id
_entity.type
_entity.pdbx_description
1 polymer ?
#
loop_
_entity_poly.entity_id
_entity_poly.type
_entity_poly.pdbx_seq_one_letter_code
_entity_poly.pdbx_strand_id
1 'polypeptide(L)'
;MVCIYLATKITEEPRKQRDIINVGYKIANPSQAFLAVGDTLNALRETMDKAELVVLRVLGFNVDVDLPHRWIVQIVYGMAWWADKGIPPDDTGKWQMACQVKLQ
;
A
#
# COMPACT_ATOMS: atom_id res chain seq x y z
N MET A 1 -2.49 2.69 13.04
CA MET A 1 -1.38 3.66 13.21
C MET A 1 -0.02 2.97 13.25
N VAL A 2 0.20 2.00 14.15
CA VAL A 2 1.49 1.29 14.32
C VAL A 2 2.00 0.65 13.02
N CYS A 3 1.17 -0.08 12.27
CA CYS A 3 1.60 -0.73 11.03
C CYS A 3 2.08 0.27 9.97
N ILE A 4 1.46 1.47 9.92
CA ILE A 4 1.87 2.53 9.00
C ILE A 4 3.23 3.10 9.43
N TYR A 5 3.43 3.34 10.73
CA TYR A 5 4.72 3.77 11.24
C TYR A 5 5.83 2.76 10.95
N LEU A 6 5.55 1.48 11.17
CA LEU A 6 6.49 0.41 10.87
C LEU A 6 6.80 0.37 9.36
N ALA A 7 5.79 0.47 8.50
CA ALA A 7 5.96 0.53 7.05
C ALA A 7 6.87 1.69 6.62
N THR A 8 6.70 2.88 7.20
CA THR A 8 7.58 4.03 6.87
C THR A 8 9.04 3.80 7.22
N LYS A 9 9.34 3.00 8.25
CA LYS A 9 10.71 2.60 8.57
C LYS A 9 11.23 1.58 7.56
N ILE A 10 10.42 0.59 7.21
CA ILE A 10 10.80 -0.48 6.25
C ILE A 10 11.07 0.09 4.85
N THR A 11 10.28 1.08 4.41
CA THR A 11 10.45 1.71 3.10
C THR A 11 11.51 2.81 3.07
N GLU A 12 12.32 2.96 4.12
CA GLU A 12 13.35 4.01 4.24
C GLU A 12 12.80 5.44 4.09
N GLU A 13 11.52 5.66 4.42
CA GLU A 13 10.87 6.97 4.45
C GLU A 13 10.39 7.34 5.85
N PRO A 14 11.28 7.47 6.85
CA PRO A 14 10.87 7.65 8.23
C PRO A 14 10.08 8.94 8.43
N ARG A 15 8.91 8.83 9.05
CA ARG A 15 8.09 9.97 9.47
C ARG A 15 8.19 10.18 10.97
N LYS A 16 7.98 11.41 11.43
CA LYS A 16 7.96 11.70 12.87
C LYS A 16 6.75 11.00 13.49
N GLN A 17 6.98 10.26 14.57
CA GLN A 17 5.94 9.58 15.34
C GLN A 17 4.79 10.52 15.75
N ARG A 18 5.11 11.79 16.07
CA ARG A 18 4.11 12.82 16.37
C ARG A 18 3.11 13.03 15.22
N ASP A 19 3.57 13.06 13.98
CA ASP A 19 2.74 13.39 12.83
C ASP A 19 1.75 12.26 12.55
N ILE A 20 2.21 11.01 12.69
CA ILE A 20 1.37 9.81 12.57
C ILE A 20 0.31 9.77 13.68
N ILE A 21 0.70 10.07 14.92
CA ILE A 21 -0.25 10.12 16.05
C ILE A 21 -1.29 11.23 15.82
N ASN A 22 -0.87 12.43 15.41
CA ASN A 22 -1.77 13.56 15.18
C ASN A 22 -2.79 13.27 14.07
N VAL A 23 -2.33 12.75 12.92
CA VAL A 23 -3.21 12.37 11.81
C VAL A 23 -4.13 11.23 12.24
N GLY A 24 -3.59 10.21 12.90
CA GLY A 24 -4.37 9.08 13.39
C GLY A 24 -5.45 9.47 14.39
N TYR A 25 -5.12 10.38 15.31
CA TYR A 25 -6.06 10.91 16.29
C TYR A 25 -7.18 11.70 15.62
N LYS A 26 -6.86 12.53 14.62
CA LYS A 26 -7.85 13.33 13.90
C LYS A 26 -8.80 12.47 13.04
N ILE A 27 -8.27 11.39 12.44
CA ILE A 27 -9.09 10.42 11.70
C ILE A 27 -10.05 9.68 12.64
N ALA A 28 -9.57 9.28 13.83
CA ALA A 28 -10.40 8.59 14.82
C ALA A 28 -11.44 9.52 15.49
N ASN A 29 -11.09 10.79 15.71
CA ASN A 29 -11.93 11.78 16.41
C ASN A 29 -12.15 13.02 15.53
N PRO A 30 -13.00 12.94 14.49
CA PRO A 30 -13.15 14.01 13.51
C PRO A 30 -13.74 15.30 14.10
N SER A 31 -14.62 15.19 15.09
CA SER A 31 -15.28 16.34 15.76
C SER A 31 -14.41 17.03 16.80
N GLN A 32 -13.33 16.40 17.27
CA GLN A 32 -12.45 16.99 18.28
C GLN A 32 -11.38 17.89 17.65
N ALA A 33 -10.88 18.83 18.46
CA ALA A 33 -9.73 19.66 18.11
C ALA A 33 -8.46 18.81 17.94
N PHE A 34 -7.44 19.39 17.32
CA PHE A 34 -6.15 18.74 17.19
C PHE A 34 -5.54 18.44 18.56
N LEU A 35 -4.81 17.32 18.63
CA LEU A 35 -4.20 16.85 19.86
C LEU A 35 -3.17 17.87 20.37
N ALA A 36 -3.41 18.40 21.57
CA ALA A 36 -2.46 19.29 22.24
C ALA A 36 -1.21 18.53 22.69
N VAL A 37 -0.09 19.25 22.81
CA VAL A 37 1.11 18.69 23.43
C VAL A 37 0.85 18.57 24.93
N GLY A 38 0.77 17.34 25.42
CA GLY A 38 0.51 17.04 26.83
C GLY A 38 0.63 15.55 27.13
N ASP A 39 0.18 15.15 28.31
CA ASP A 39 0.35 13.79 28.83
C ASP A 39 -0.35 12.73 27.97
N THR A 40 -1.50 13.06 27.39
CA THR A 40 -2.24 12.16 26.49
C THR A 40 -1.42 11.78 25.27
N LEU A 41 -0.71 12.75 24.69
CA LEU A 41 0.13 12.53 23.53
C LEU A 41 1.36 11.68 23.91
N ASN A 42 1.94 11.90 25.09
CA ASN A 42 3.06 11.09 25.59
C ASN A 42 2.64 9.64 25.89
N ALA A 43 1.47 9.44 26.49
CA ALA A 43 0.91 8.10 26.70
C ALA A 43 0.65 7.37 25.37
N LEU A 44 0.17 8.08 24.35
CA LEU A 44 0.00 7.53 23.01
C LEU A 44 1.34 7.15 22.36
N ARG A 45 2.41 7.91 22.60
CA ARG A 45 3.77 7.55 22.13
C ARG A 45 4.25 6.25 22.76
N GLU A 46 4.19 6.16 24.10
CA GLU A 46 4.66 4.98 24.82
C GLU A 46 3.91 3.70 24.43
N THR A 47 2.60 3.82 24.24
CA THR A 47 1.77 2.69 23.76
C THR A 47 2.10 2.32 22.32
N MET A 48 2.42 3.29 21.48
CA MET A 48 2.83 3.06 20.09
C MET A 48 4.16 2.32 20.00
N ASP A 49 5.15 2.68 20.82
CA ASP A 49 6.47 2.02 20.85
C ASP A 49 6.35 0.56 21.30
N LYS A 50 5.53 0.30 22.33
CA LYS A 50 5.24 -1.07 22.81
C LYS A 50 4.50 -1.88 21.75
N ALA A 51 3.48 -1.30 21.12
CA ALA A 51 2.70 -1.98 20.11
C ALA A 51 3.52 -2.29 18.85
N GLU A 52 4.50 -1.46 18.48
CA GLU A 52 5.42 -1.73 17.38
C GLU A 52 6.21 -3.02 17.61
N LEU A 53 6.78 -3.19 18.81
CA LEU A 53 7.50 -4.42 19.17
C LEU A 53 6.59 -5.66 19.14
N VAL A 54 5.34 -5.52 19.56
CA VAL A 54 4.35 -6.61 19.49
C VAL A 54 4.09 -7.01 18.04
N VAL A 55 3.87 -6.03 17.14
CA VAL A 55 3.64 -6.30 15.71
C VAL A 55 4.85 -6.99 15.08
N LEU A 56 6.07 -6.51 15.35
CA LEU A 56 7.29 -7.13 14.86
C LEU A 56 7.44 -8.60 15.32
N ARG A 57 7.10 -8.87 16.59
CA ARG A 57 7.14 -10.24 17.12
C ARG A 57 6.09 -11.14 16.49
N VAL A 58 4.87 -10.63 16.25
CA VAL A 58 3.79 -11.38 15.58
C VAL A 58 4.17 -11.71 14.14
N LEU A 59 4.86 -10.80 13.44
CA LEU A 59 5.36 -11.02 12.09
C LEU A 59 6.64 -11.89 12.05
N GLY A 60 7.21 -12.26 13.20
CA GLY A 60 8.48 -12.99 13.26
C GLY A 60 9.64 -12.23 12.63
N PHE A 61 9.61 -10.89 12.67
CA PHE A 61 10.55 -10.01 11.98
C PHE A 61 10.59 -10.19 10.45
N ASN A 62 9.62 -10.89 9.86
CA ASN A 62 9.46 -10.95 8.42
C ASN A 62 8.64 -9.75 7.95
N VAL A 63 9.34 -8.67 7.60
CA VAL A 63 8.77 -7.39 7.15
C VAL A 63 8.94 -7.14 5.66
N ASP A 64 9.63 -8.02 4.94
CA ASP A 64 9.76 -7.96 3.50
C ASP A 64 8.50 -8.50 2.83
N VAL A 65 7.84 -7.64 2.05
CA VAL A 65 6.61 -7.99 1.34
C VAL A 65 6.78 -7.65 -0.13
N ASP A 66 6.71 -8.67 -0.99
CA ASP A 66 6.69 -8.48 -2.44
C ASP A 66 5.27 -8.10 -2.87
N LEU A 67 5.09 -6.85 -3.30
CA LEU A 67 3.77 -6.31 -3.62
C LEU A 67 3.39 -6.57 -5.09
N PRO A 68 2.09 -6.81 -5.38
CA PRO A 68 1.64 -7.18 -6.72
C PRO A 68 1.82 -6.09 -7.78
N HIS A 69 1.95 -4.83 -7.37
CA HIS A 69 2.10 -3.70 -8.29
C HIS A 69 3.37 -3.78 -9.14
N ARG A 70 4.40 -4.51 -8.69
CA ARG A 70 5.61 -4.76 -9.47
C ARG A 70 5.31 -5.49 -10.79
N TRP A 71 4.36 -6.42 -10.79
CA TRP A 71 3.98 -7.19 -11.98
C TRP A 71 2.95 -6.48 -12.84
N ILE A 72 2.15 -5.57 -12.28
CA ILE A 72 1.12 -4.83 -13.04
C ILE A 72 1.75 -4.12 -14.25
N VAL A 73 2.90 -3.47 -14.06
CA VAL A 73 3.60 -2.76 -15.13
C VAL A 73 4.00 -3.73 -16.26
N GLN A 74 4.52 -4.91 -15.91
CA GLN A 74 4.92 -5.92 -16.89
C GLN A 74 3.72 -6.46 -17.66
N ILE A 75 2.59 -6.66 -16.98
CA ILE A 75 1.35 -7.12 -17.61
C ILE A 75 0.83 -6.07 -18.60
N VAL A 76 0.79 -4.79 -18.18
CA VAL A 76 0.31 -3.69 -19.03
C VAL A 76 1.20 -3.51 -20.27
N TYR A 77 2.53 -3.53 -20.11
CA TYR A 77 3.46 -3.47 -21.25
C TYR A 77 3.33 -4.69 -22.16
N GLY A 78 3.16 -5.89 -21.59
CA GLY A 78 2.88 -7.10 -22.37
C GLY A 78 1.62 -6.93 -23.21
N MET A 79 0.51 -6.53 -22.58
CA MET A 79 -0.76 -6.30 -23.28
C MET A 79 -0.64 -5.23 -24.37
N ALA A 80 0.07 -4.12 -24.12
CA ALA A 80 0.30 -3.08 -25.12
C ALA A 80 1.14 -3.57 -26.31
N TRP A 81 2.16 -4.39 -26.07
CA TRP A 81 2.96 -5.00 -27.12
C TRP A 81 2.14 -5.97 -28.00
N TRP A 82 1.26 -6.77 -27.38
CA TRP A 82 0.32 -7.63 -28.11
C TRP A 82 -0.70 -6.83 -28.92
N ALA A 83 -1.14 -5.68 -28.40
CA ALA A 83 -2.05 -4.79 -29.11
C ALA A 83 -1.38 -4.13 -30.33
N ASP A 84 -0.11 -3.74 -30.21
CA ASP A 84 0.66 -3.08 -31.29
C ASP A 84 1.05 -4.05 -32.42
N LYS A 85 1.39 -5.30 -32.09
CA LYS A 85 1.75 -6.31 -33.11
C LYS A 85 0.56 -6.95 -33.82
N GLY A 86 -0.66 -6.71 -33.35
CA GLY A 86 -1.85 -7.44 -33.79
C GLY A 86 -1.77 -8.93 -33.43
N ILE A 87 -2.93 -9.57 -33.28
CA ILE A 87 -2.98 -11.03 -33.14
C ILE A 87 -2.52 -11.62 -34.47
N PRO A 88 -1.47 -12.47 -34.53
CA PRO A 88 -1.11 -13.13 -35.77
C PRO A 88 -2.34 -13.90 -36.28
N PRO A 89 -2.68 -13.79 -37.57
CA PRO A 89 -3.83 -14.51 -38.11
C PRO A 89 -3.64 -16.01 -37.85
N ASP A 90 -4.71 -16.72 -37.50
CA ASP A 90 -4.63 -18.19 -37.38
C ASP A 90 -4.19 -18.79 -38.73
N ASP A 91 -3.71 -20.03 -38.74
CA ASP A 91 -3.19 -20.74 -39.93
C ASP A 91 -4.15 -20.72 -41.16
N THR A 92 -5.40 -20.31 -41.00
CA THR A 92 -6.42 -20.07 -42.03
C THR A 92 -6.47 -18.62 -42.58
N GLY A 93 -5.58 -17.73 -42.16
CA GLY A 93 -5.43 -16.38 -42.70
C GLY A 93 -6.54 -15.39 -42.30
N LYS A 94 -7.32 -15.68 -41.26
CA LYS A 94 -8.43 -14.85 -40.80
C LYS A 94 -8.06 -14.02 -39.56
N TRP A 95 -8.26 -12.70 -39.63
CA TRP A 95 -8.13 -11.79 -38.50
C TRP A 95 -9.34 -11.93 -37.55
N GLN A 96 -9.18 -12.61 -36.41
CA GLN A 96 -10.19 -12.60 -35.36
C GLN A 96 -10.02 -11.37 -34.47
N MET A 97 -11.01 -10.49 -34.44
CA MET A 97 -11.07 -9.39 -33.46
C MET A 97 -11.36 -9.94 -32.06
N ALA A 98 -10.34 -10.44 -31.35
CA ALA A 98 -10.49 -10.93 -29.99
C ALA A 98 -10.33 -9.80 -28.97
N CYS A 99 -11.27 -8.86 -28.94
CA CYS A 99 -11.57 -8.10 -27.72
C CYS A 99 -12.95 -7.43 -27.81
N GLN A 100 -14.01 -8.24 -27.87
CA GLN A 100 -15.32 -7.76 -27.40
C GLN A 100 -15.50 -8.19 -25.94
N VAL A 101 -14.79 -7.51 -25.03
CA VAL A 101 -15.27 -7.42 -23.64
C VAL A 101 -16.44 -6.45 -23.67
N LYS A 102 -17.63 -6.97 -23.96
CA LYS A 102 -18.89 -6.29 -23.71
C LYS A 102 -19.07 -6.21 -22.19
N LEU A 103 -18.83 -5.03 -21.63
CA LEU A 103 -19.37 -4.63 -20.35
C LEU A 103 -20.90 -4.49 -20.52
N GLN A 104 -21.65 -5.46 -20.00
CA GLN A 104 -23.06 -5.32 -19.63
C GLN A 104 -23.21 -5.67 -18.15
#